data_AF-A0A227J7E4-F1
#
_entry.id   AF-A0A227J7E4-F1
#
_cell.length_a   1.000
_cell.length_b   1.000
_cell.length_c   1.000
_cell.angle_alpha   90.00
_cell.angle_beta   90.00
_cell.angle_gamma   90.00
#
_symmetry.space_group_name_H-M   'P 1'
#
loop_
_entity.id
_entity.type
_entity.pdbx_description
1 polymer ?
#
loop_
_entity_poly.entity_id
_entity_poly.type
_entity_poly.pdbx_seq_one_letter_code
_entity_poly.pdbx_strand_id
1 'polypeptide(L)'
;TRPNMRFVSPKSEQAQVGVVIRRVRTGYIRERTATMNRIGSMLIEFGISFPRGHANMKKLFQWLADNKEPIPPLLVRELQNQLDYYNQLNERIKEQDRKIEKLSSEDELYTLLQTIPGVGPMTASCCL
;
A
#
# COMPACT_ATOMS: atom_id res chain seq x y z
N THR A 1 31.61 -33.01 -10.71
CA THR A 1 30.14 -33.06 -10.91
C THR A 1 29.46 -32.98 -9.56
N ARG A 2 28.36 -32.23 -9.38
CA ARG A 2 27.64 -32.13 -8.09
C ARG A 2 26.40 -33.05 -8.14
N PRO A 3 26.47 -34.30 -7.68
CA PRO A 3 25.45 -35.33 -7.98
C PRO A 3 24.13 -35.13 -7.24
N ASN A 4 24.15 -34.40 -6.13
CA ASN A 4 22.99 -34.17 -5.25
C ASN A 4 22.31 -32.81 -5.49
N MET A 5 22.65 -32.08 -6.56
CA MET A 5 22.02 -30.78 -6.83
C MET A 5 20.66 -30.98 -7.52
N ARG A 6 19.57 -30.61 -6.83
CA ARG A 6 18.26 -30.47 -7.47
C ARG A 6 18.24 -29.18 -8.29
N PHE A 7 18.14 -29.32 -9.61
CA PHE A 7 17.89 -28.19 -10.50
C PHE A 7 16.40 -27.88 -10.51
N VAL A 8 16.06 -26.60 -10.29
CA VAL A 8 14.69 -26.09 -10.43
C VAL A 8 14.57 -25.32 -11.74
N SER A 9 13.41 -25.42 -12.38
CA SER A 9 13.13 -24.65 -13.59
C SER A 9 13.21 -23.15 -13.30
N PRO A 10 13.78 -22.34 -14.21
CA PRO A 10 13.77 -20.90 -14.07
C PRO A 10 12.32 -20.38 -14.01
N LYS A 11 12.09 -19.33 -13.21
CA LYS A 11 10.77 -18.70 -13.08
C LYS A 11 10.25 -18.25 -14.45
N SER A 12 8.96 -18.46 -14.71
CA SER A 12 8.31 -17.92 -15.90
C SER A 12 8.36 -16.38 -15.89
N GLU A 13 8.30 -15.77 -17.07
CA GLU A 13 8.25 -14.32 -17.21
C GLU A 13 7.06 -13.72 -16.45
N GLN A 14 5.89 -14.35 -16.52
CA GLN A 14 4.71 -13.95 -15.75
C GLN A 14 4.99 -13.95 -14.24
N ALA A 15 5.63 -14.99 -13.69
CA ALA A 15 5.98 -15.03 -12.27
C ALA A 15 6.98 -13.93 -11.89
N GLN A 16 7.95 -13.63 -12.75
CA GLN A 16 8.88 -12.51 -12.56
C GLN A 16 8.16 -11.16 -12.54
N VAL A 17 7.23 -10.93 -13.47
CA VAL A 17 6.39 -9.71 -13.50
C VAL A 17 5.56 -9.59 -12.23
N GLY A 18 4.96 -10.68 -11.75
CA GLY A 18 4.21 -10.70 -10.49
C GLY A 18 5.04 -10.28 -9.28
N VAL A 19 6.30 -10.73 -9.20
CA VAL A 19 7.26 -10.29 -8.16
C VAL A 19 7.53 -8.79 -8.25
N VAL A 20 7.72 -8.23 -9.45
CA VAL A 20 7.95 -6.80 -9.64
C VAL A 20 6.75 -5.98 -9.19
N ILE A 21 5.53 -6.35 -9.59
CA ILE A 21 4.30 -5.64 -9.20
C ILE A 21 4.14 -5.62 -7.68
N ARG A 22 4.37 -6.76 -6.99
CA ARG A 22 4.34 -6.84 -5.53
C ARG A 22 5.40 -5.96 -4.86
N ARG A 23 6.61 -5.89 -5.43
CA ARG A 23 7.68 -5.02 -4.92
C ARG A 23 7.31 -3.54 -5.06
N VAL A 24 6.79 -3.14 -6.22
CA VAL A 24 6.30 -1.77 -6.46
C VAL A 24 5.19 -1.40 -5.49
N ARG A 25 4.18 -2.28 -5.32
CA ARG A 25 3.12 -2.12 -4.33
C ARG A 25 3.65 -1.92 -2.91
N THR A 26 4.65 -2.71 -2.52
CA THR A 26 5.28 -2.61 -1.20
C THR A 26 5.97 -1.26 -1.02
N GLY A 27 6.59 -0.72 -2.08
CA GLY A 27 7.11 0.64 -2.11
C GLY A 27 6.03 1.69 -1.81
N TYR A 28 4.91 1.64 -2.54
CA TYR A 28 3.80 2.58 -2.30
C TYR A 28 3.21 2.49 -0.90
N ILE A 29 3.12 1.29 -0.31
CA ILE A 29 2.65 1.14 1.09
C ILE A 29 3.60 1.83 2.06
N ARG A 30 4.92 1.65 1.88
CA ARG A 30 5.94 2.30 2.72
C ARG A 30 5.87 3.81 2.60
N GLU A 31 5.79 4.32 1.37
CA GLU A 31 5.65 5.76 1.11
C GLU A 31 4.36 6.34 1.69
N ARG A 32 3.25 5.60 1.63
CA ARG A 32 1.97 6.02 2.20
C ARG A 32 2.08 6.16 3.71
N THR A 33 2.69 5.19 4.39
CA THR A 33 2.93 5.26 5.83
C THR A 33 3.88 6.41 6.17
N ALA A 34 4.94 6.62 5.40
CA ALA A 34 5.85 7.74 5.58
C ALA A 34 5.13 9.09 5.41
N THR A 35 4.22 9.21 4.44
CA THR A 35 3.40 10.41 4.21
C THR A 35 2.48 10.69 5.38
N MET A 36 1.83 9.66 5.95
CA MET A 36 1.01 9.81 7.17
C MET A 36 1.84 10.31 8.35
N ASN A 37 3.03 9.74 8.53
CA ASN A 37 3.94 10.15 9.60
C ASN A 37 4.40 11.61 9.41
N ARG A 38 4.73 12.00 8.16
CA ARG A 38 5.10 13.38 7.82
C ARG A 38 3.99 14.37 8.14
N ILE A 39 2.74 14.06 7.77
CA ILE A 39 1.56 14.87 8.14
C ILE A 39 1.46 15.00 9.66
N GLY A 40 1.60 13.89 10.40
CA GLY A 40 1.57 13.91 11.86
C GLY A 40 2.68 14.77 12.47
N SER A 41 3.91 14.65 11.96
CA SER A 41 5.04 15.48 12.39
C SER A 41 4.81 16.96 12.13
N MET A 42 4.29 17.33 10.96
CA MET A 42 3.93 18.71 10.63
C MET A 42 2.91 19.27 11.63
N LEU A 43 1.89 18.49 12.01
CA LEU A 43 0.89 18.93 12.99
C LEU A 43 1.47 19.10 14.40
N ILE A 44 2.39 18.21 14.80
CA ILE A 44 3.05 18.28 16.11
C ILE A 44 3.90 19.56 16.25
N GLU A 45 4.51 20.06 15.18
CA GLU A 45 5.24 21.35 15.20
C GLU A 45 4.34 22.53 15.63
N PHE A 46 3.03 22.41 15.45
CA PHE A 46 2.03 23.39 15.88
C PHE A 46 1.27 22.96 17.15
N GLY A 47 1.76 21.93 17.86
CA GLY A 47 1.16 21.43 19.10
C GLY A 47 -0.07 20.53 18.89
N ILE A 48 -0.38 20.14 17.66
CA ILE A 48 -1.59 19.38 17.33
C ILE A 48 -1.26 17.88 17.29
N SER A 49 -1.86 17.11 18.21
CA SER A 49 -1.70 15.66 18.26
C SER A 49 -2.81 14.94 17.48
N PHE A 50 -2.53 14.63 16.22
CA PHE A 50 -3.52 13.98 15.33
C PHE A 50 -3.67 12.47 15.62
N PRO A 51 -4.90 11.93 15.70
CA PRO A 51 -5.11 10.51 15.95
C PRO A 51 -4.59 9.63 14.82
N ARG A 52 -3.94 8.52 15.19
CA ARG A 52 -3.30 7.59 14.24
C ARG A 52 -4.34 6.80 13.43
N GLY A 53 -3.92 6.34 12.25
CA GLY A 53 -4.66 5.37 11.44
C GLY A 53 -5.31 5.94 10.16
N HIS A 54 -5.52 5.05 9.19
CA HIS A 54 -6.03 5.41 7.86
C HIS A 54 -7.44 6.02 7.88
N ALA A 55 -8.30 5.60 8.81
CA ALA A 55 -9.66 6.13 8.94
C ALA A 55 -9.65 7.62 9.33
N ASN A 56 -8.75 7.99 10.24
CA ASN A 56 -8.57 9.38 10.66
C ASN A 56 -7.94 10.21 9.55
N MET A 57 -6.91 9.69 8.87
CA MET A 57 -6.23 10.40 7.78
C MET A 57 -7.20 10.84 6.66
N LYS A 58 -8.20 10.01 6.31
CA LYS A 58 -9.25 10.36 5.34
C LYS A 58 -10.11 11.54 5.78
N LYS A 59 -10.17 11.83 7.08
CA LYS A 59 -10.97 12.88 7.70
C LYS A 59 -10.10 14.01 8.27
N LEU A 60 -8.85 14.13 7.83
CA LEU A 60 -7.87 15.09 8.38
C LEU A 60 -8.46 16.48 8.57
N PHE A 61 -8.94 17.11 7.50
CA PHE A 61 -9.47 18.47 7.56
C PHE A 61 -10.79 18.59 8.34
N GLN A 62 -11.64 17.57 8.29
CA GLN A 62 -12.86 17.53 9.10
C GLN A 62 -12.51 17.52 10.59
N TRP A 63 -11.56 16.67 10.99
CA TRP A 63 -11.11 16.58 12.38
C TRP A 63 -10.48 17.89 12.86
N LEU A 64 -9.66 18.55 12.04
CA LEU A 64 -9.06 19.85 12.37
C LEU A 64 -10.14 20.94 12.55
N ALA A 65 -11.16 20.95 11.69
CA ALA A 65 -12.28 21.87 11.78
C ALA A 65 -13.13 21.62 13.04
N ASP A 66 -13.44 20.36 13.34
CA ASP A 66 -14.28 19.96 14.48
C ASP A 66 -13.61 20.31 15.82
N ASN A 67 -12.28 20.17 15.91
CA ASN A 67 -11.50 20.49 17.12
C ASN A 67 -11.11 21.97 17.21
N LYS A 68 -11.46 22.81 16.21
CA LYS A 68 -11.15 24.24 16.15
C LYS A 68 -9.65 24.54 16.32
N GLU A 69 -8.80 23.67 15.77
CA GLU A 69 -7.36 23.81 15.88
C GLU A 69 -6.87 25.04 15.08
N PRO A 70 -6.11 25.96 15.68
CA PRO A 70 -5.63 27.15 14.99
C PRO A 70 -4.48 26.76 14.04
N ILE A 71 -4.77 26.74 12.74
CA ILE A 71 -3.78 26.36 11.72
C ILE A 71 -3.52 27.53 10.78
N PRO A 72 -2.25 27.93 10.59
CA PRO A 72 -1.91 28.96 9.62
C PRO A 72 -2.37 28.59 8.20
N PRO A 73 -2.97 29.52 7.42
CA PRO A 73 -3.47 29.21 6.08
C PRO A 73 -2.41 28.63 5.12
N LEU A 74 -1.13 28.98 5.31
CA LEU A 74 -0.03 28.41 4.53
C LEU A 74 0.22 26.93 4.85
N LEU A 75 0.07 26.53 6.12
CA LEU A 75 0.19 25.13 6.52
C LEU A 75 -0.94 24.28 5.94
N VAL A 76 -2.17 24.83 5.89
CA VAL A 76 -3.33 24.13 5.30
C VAL A 76 -3.03 23.69 3.86
N ARG A 77 -2.39 24.56 3.06
CA ARG A 77 -2.03 24.23 1.67
C ARG A 77 -1.03 23.07 1.61
N GLU A 78 -0.01 23.07 2.46
CA GLU A 78 0.95 21.98 2.51
C GLU A 78 0.32 20.67 2.99
N LEU A 79 -0.52 20.72 4.02
CA LEU A 79 -1.28 19.55 4.47
C LEU A 79 -2.19 18.99 3.36
N GLN A 80 -2.78 19.86 2.53
CA GLN A 80 -3.62 19.45 1.41
C GLN A 80 -2.79 18.70 0.35
N ASN A 81 -1.64 19.27 -0.03
CA ASN A 81 -0.70 18.61 -0.96
C ASN A 81 -0.27 17.22 -0.44
N GLN A 82 -0.01 17.12 0.87
CA GLN A 82 0.35 15.85 1.51
C GLN A 82 -0.80 14.84 1.51
N LEU A 83 -2.02 15.29 1.80
CA LEU A 83 -3.21 14.45 1.79
C LEU A 83 -3.52 13.95 0.36
N ASP A 84 -3.35 14.81 -0.64
CA ASP A 84 -3.54 14.46 -2.05
C ASP A 84 -2.52 13.40 -2.48
N TYR A 85 -1.24 13.55 -2.09
CA TYR A 85 -0.22 12.54 -2.34
C TYR A 85 -0.56 11.20 -1.66
N TYR A 86 -0.99 11.24 -0.39
CA TYR A 86 -1.47 10.05 0.32
C TYR A 86 -2.64 9.36 -0.42
N ASN A 87 -3.58 10.13 -0.96
CA ASN A 87 -4.71 9.61 -1.73
C ASN A 87 -4.27 9.01 -3.07
N GLN A 88 -3.33 9.66 -3.78
CA GLN A 88 -2.74 9.10 -4.99
C GLN A 88 -2.06 7.75 -4.71
N LEU A 89 -1.31 7.63 -3.60
CA LEU A 89 -0.70 6.37 -3.19
C LEU A 89 -1.74 5.28 -2.91
N ASN A 90 -2.89 5.62 -2.31
CA ASN A 90 -3.98 4.66 -2.12
C ASN A 90 -4.50 4.11 -3.46
N GLU A 91 -4.68 4.97 -4.46
CA GLU A 91 -5.13 4.53 -5.79
C GLU A 91 -4.05 3.71 -6.51
N ARG A 92 -2.77 4.10 -6.42
CA ARG A 92 -1.65 3.32 -6.96
C ARG A 92 -1.54 1.92 -6.35
N ILE A 93 -1.79 1.79 -5.05
CA ILE A 93 -1.81 0.49 -4.35
C ILE A 93 -2.95 -0.38 -4.89
N LYS A 94 -4.17 0.16 -4.99
CA LYS A 94 -5.32 -0.55 -5.57
C LYS A 94 -5.07 -0.96 -7.03
N GLU A 95 -4.39 -0.11 -7.80
CA GLU A 95 -3.99 -0.42 -9.17
C GLU A 95 -3.05 -1.63 -9.21
N GLN A 96 -2.08 -1.73 -8.30
CA GLN A 96 -1.21 -2.90 -8.22
C GLN A 96 -1.96 -4.16 -7.75
N ASP A 97 -2.91 -4.01 -6.81
CA ASP A 97 -3.78 -5.13 -6.37
C ASP A 97 -4.50 -5.75 -7.57
N ARG A 98 -5.15 -4.93 -8.39
CA ARG A 98 -5.86 -5.37 -9.60
C ARG A 98 -4.93 -6.03 -10.63
N LYS A 99 -3.70 -5.52 -10.78
CA LYS A 99 -2.70 -6.12 -11.69
C LYS A 99 -2.31 -7.51 -11.23
N ILE A 100 -2.14 -7.71 -9.92
CA ILE A 100 -1.81 -9.02 -9.33
C ILE A 100 -2.98 -9.99 -9.55
N GLU A 101 -4.20 -9.57 -9.23
CA GLU A 101 -5.40 -10.39 -9.43
C GLU A 101 -5.55 -10.83 -10.89
N LYS A 102 -5.40 -9.89 -11.84
CA LYS A 102 -5.49 -10.19 -13.28
C LYS A 102 -4.40 -11.15 -13.76
N LEU A 103 -3.16 -10.98 -13.27
CA LEU A 103 -2.05 -11.84 -13.66
C LEU A 103 -2.21 -13.26 -13.10
N SER A 104 -2.84 -13.40 -11.93
CA SER A 104 -3.02 -14.69 -11.27
C SER A 104 -4.34 -15.39 -11.61
N SER A 105 -5.34 -14.68 -12.13
CA SER A 105 -6.66 -15.27 -12.46
C SER A 105 -6.62 -16.32 -13.58
N GLU A 106 -5.55 -16.36 -14.38
CA GLU A 106 -5.35 -17.35 -15.44
C GLU A 106 -4.84 -18.70 -14.90
N ASP A 107 -4.43 -18.77 -13.62
CA ASP A 107 -3.87 -19.98 -13.02
C ASP A 107 -4.93 -20.72 -12.18
N GLU A 108 -5.20 -22.00 -12.52
CA GLU A 108 -6.13 -22.85 -11.76
C GLU A 108 -5.69 -23.00 -10.30
N LEU A 109 -4.38 -23.03 -10.04
CA LEU A 109 -3.81 -23.15 -8.71
C LEU A 109 -4.08 -21.91 -7.87
N TYR A 110 -4.17 -20.73 -8.49
CA TYR A 110 -4.55 -19.49 -7.81
C TYR A 110 -5.97 -19.58 -7.24
N THR A 111 -6.92 -20.03 -8.07
CA THR A 111 -8.32 -20.19 -7.68
C THR A 111 -8.45 -21.23 -6.58
N LEU A 112 -7.72 -22.35 -6.71
CA LEU A 112 -7.69 -23.38 -5.67
C LEU A 112 -7.13 -22.86 -4.35
N LEU A 113 -6.03 -22.12 -4.37
CA LEU A 113 -5.42 -21.55 -3.16
C LEU A 113 -6.38 -20.60 -2.43
N GLN A 114 -7.19 -19.81 -3.15
CA GLN A 114 -8.18 -18.92 -2.54
C GLN A 114 -9.32 -19.64 -1.82
N THR A 115 -9.57 -20.92 -2.12
CA THR A 115 -10.57 -21.71 -1.39
C THR A 115 -10.13 -22.03 0.04
N ILE A 116 -8.84 -21.92 0.34
CA ILE A 116 -8.28 -22.19 1.66
C ILE A 116 -8.63 -21.03 2.60
N PRO A 117 -9.29 -21.28 3.75
CA PRO A 117 -9.57 -20.25 4.72
C PRO A 117 -8.31 -19.48 5.15
N GLY A 118 -8.32 -18.16 5.04
CA GLY A 118 -7.20 -17.29 5.38
C GLY A 118 -6.20 -17.01 4.24
N VAL A 119 -6.36 -17.65 3.07
CA VAL A 119 -5.54 -17.39 1.89
C VAL A 119 -6.27 -16.44 0.95
N GLY A 120 -5.96 -15.14 1.08
CA GLY A 120 -6.52 -14.11 0.19
C GLY A 120 -5.76 -13.96 -1.14
N PRO A 121 -6.28 -13.15 -2.08
CA PRO A 121 -5.69 -12.90 -3.41
C PRO A 121 -4.19 -12.54 -3.40
N MET A 122 -3.78 -11.72 -2.43
CA MET A 122 -2.37 -11.31 -2.26
C MET A 122 -1.47 -12.44 -1.77
N THR A 123 -1.99 -13.31 -0.91
CA THR A 123 -1.24 -14.46 -0.38
C THR A 123 -1.18 -15.58 -1.40
N ALA A 124 -2.32 -15.92 -2.03
CA ALA A 124 -2.41 -16.91 -3.09
C ALA A 124 -1.44 -16.60 -4.24
N SER A 125 -1.41 -15.34 -4.67
CA SER A 125 -0.55 -14.94 -5.79
C SER A 125 0.95 -15.01 -5.48
N CYS A 126 1.37 -15.02 -4.21
CA CYS A 126 2.78 -15.21 -3.82
C CYS A 126 3.23 -16.67 -3.88
N CYS A 127 2.30 -17.61 -3.89
CA CYS A 127 2.57 -19.05 -3.93
C CYS A 127 2.71 -19.59 -5.37
N LEU A 128 2.39 -18.77 -6.37
CA LEU A 128 2.64 -18.98 -7.79
C LEU A 128 4.03 -18.45 -8.16
#